data_AF-A0A9P8IV87-F1
#
_entry.id   AF-A0A9P8IV87-F1
#
_cell.length_a   1.000
_cell.length_b   1.000
_cell.length_c   1.000
_cell.angle_alpha   90.00
_cell.angle_beta   90.00
_cell.angle_gamma   90.00
#
_symmetry.space_group_name_H-M   'P 1'
#
loop_
_entity.id
_entity.type
_entity.pdbx_description
1 polymer ?
#
loop_
_entity_poly.entity_id
_entity_poly.type
_entity_poly.pdbx_seq_one_letter_code
_entity_poly.pdbx_strand_id
1 'polypeptide(L)'
;MADQSPMDARAFITDEFLQSVLHAAAEARQQCLHMLDFIDQNRAAQPDPDAEMQLSRQQKILHANLAKLRGLNRRTVLDTRNFKQQTQEAKSEIDSLHLHLQNLYYEQRHLIGDIAACQGY
;
A
#
# COMPACT_ATOMS: atom_id res chain seq x y z
N MET A 1 28.67 19.35 -2.62
CA MET A 1 28.25 18.20 -3.46
C MET A 1 27.75 17.12 -2.52
N ALA A 2 26.44 17.08 -2.27
CA ALA A 2 25.83 15.99 -1.51
C ALA A 2 25.47 14.90 -2.51
N ASP A 3 26.14 13.76 -2.39
CA ASP A 3 25.88 12.53 -3.11
C ASP A 3 24.49 12.01 -2.71
N GLN A 4 23.47 12.38 -3.50
CA GLN A 4 22.13 11.79 -3.45
C GLN A 4 22.03 10.71 -4.52
N SER A 5 22.88 9.68 -4.40
CA SER A 5 22.55 8.38 -4.97
C SER A 5 21.18 7.95 -4.41
N PRO A 6 20.22 7.48 -5.23
CA PRO A 6 18.91 7.12 -4.73
C PRO A 6 19.06 6.01 -3.69
N MET A 7 18.76 6.33 -2.42
CA MET A 7 18.61 5.35 -1.34
C MET A 7 17.77 4.19 -1.88
N ASP A 8 18.39 3.02 -1.99
CA ASP A 8 17.81 1.87 -2.67
C ASP A 8 16.65 1.36 -1.80
N ALA A 9 15.42 1.82 -2.08
CA ALA A 9 14.24 1.57 -1.25
C ALA A 9 13.98 0.08 -0.99
N ARG A 10 14.50 -0.78 -1.87
CA ARG A 10 14.52 -2.24 -1.72
C ARG A 10 15.24 -2.71 -0.45
N ALA A 11 16.22 -1.97 0.05
CA ALA A 11 16.99 -2.33 1.25
C ALA A 11 16.16 -2.23 2.56
N PHE A 12 15.07 -1.46 2.55
CA PHE A 12 14.24 -1.21 3.73
C PHE A 12 12.88 -1.91 3.69
N ILE A 13 12.49 -2.45 2.53
CA ILE A 13 11.19 -3.09 2.33
C ILE A 13 11.38 -4.59 2.47
N THR A 14 10.99 -5.14 3.62
CA THR A 14 11.06 -6.58 3.93
C THR A 14 9.81 -7.36 3.55
N ASP A 15 8.71 -6.66 3.25
CA ASP A 15 7.44 -7.28 2.90
C ASP A 15 7.48 -7.83 1.47
N GLU A 16 7.26 -9.15 1.34
CA GLU A 16 7.31 -9.89 0.07
C GLU A 16 6.34 -9.32 -0.97
N PHE A 17 5.15 -8.89 -0.54
CA PHE A 17 4.18 -8.29 -1.44
C PHE A 17 4.68 -6.94 -1.97
N LEU A 18 5.15 -6.04 -1.10
CA LEU A 18 5.73 -4.75 -1.53
C LEU A 18 6.96 -4.93 -2.41
N GLN A 19 7.81 -5.93 -2.12
CA GLN A 19 8.93 -6.27 -3.00
C GLN A 19 8.45 -6.68 -4.40
N SER A 20 7.39 -7.49 -4.50
CA SER A 20 6.79 -7.87 -5.79
C SER A 20 6.23 -6.66 -6.57
N VAL A 21 5.66 -5.67 -5.86
CA VAL A 21 5.18 -4.41 -6.45
C VAL A 21 6.34 -3.59 -7.00
N LEU A 22 7.41 -3.44 -6.21
CA LEU A 22 8.61 -2.72 -6.64
C LEU A 22 9.28 -3.40 -7.85
N HIS A 23 9.30 -4.73 -7.86
CA HIS A 23 9.83 -5.48 -8.99
C HIS A 23 9.01 -5.23 -10.26
N ALA A 24 7.68 -5.37 -10.19
CA ALA A 24 6.79 -5.11 -11.32
C ALA A 24 6.89 -3.66 -11.84
N ALA A 25 7.08 -2.69 -10.93
CA ALA A 25 7.30 -1.29 -11.31
C ALA A 25 8.65 -1.07 -12.03
N ALA A 26 9.72 -1.70 -11.53
CA ALA A 26 11.02 -1.64 -12.17
C ALA A 26 11.00 -2.29 -13.56
N GLU A 27 10.37 -3.47 -13.71
CA GLU A 27 10.19 -4.17 -14.99
C GLU A 27 9.41 -3.30 -15.99
N ALA A 28 8.29 -2.71 -15.56
CA ALA A 28 7.48 -1.83 -16.42
C ALA A 28 8.28 -0.60 -16.88
N ARG A 29 9.03 0.03 -15.97
CA ARG A 29 9.89 1.18 -16.29
C ARG A 29 10.99 0.79 -17.28
N GLN A 30 11.67 -0.32 -17.03
CA GLN A 30 12.73 -0.81 -17.92
C GLN A 30 12.19 -1.11 -19.32
N GLN A 31 11.01 -1.72 -19.43
CA GLN A 31 10.37 -1.97 -20.72
C GLN A 31 10.00 -0.69 -21.46
N CYS A 32 9.51 0.34 -20.75
CA CYS A 32 9.25 1.65 -21.35
C CYS A 32 10.54 2.27 -21.92
N LEU A 33 11.63 2.25 -21.15
CA LEU A 33 12.91 2.82 -21.58
C LEU A 33 13.45 2.07 -22.80
N HIS A 34 13.45 0.74 -22.77
CA HIS A 34 13.88 -0.07 -23.90
C HIS A 34 13.06 0.19 -25.17
N MET A 35 11.76 0.42 -25.04
CA MET A 35 10.90 0.74 -26.17
C MET A 35 11.16 2.16 -26.72
N LEU A 36 11.47 3.14 -25.85
CA LEU A 36 11.89 4.47 -26.28
C LEU A 36 13.23 4.42 -27.03
N ASP A 37 14.23 3.72 -26.49
CA ASP A 37 15.53 3.54 -27.12
C ASP A 37 15.38 2.87 -28.50
N PHE A 38 14.51 1.86 -28.61
CA PHE A 38 14.21 1.19 -29.87
C PHE A 38 13.58 2.14 -30.89
N ILE A 39 12.63 2.98 -30.47
CA ILE A 39 12.00 3.98 -31.35
C ILE A 39 13.02 5.02 -31.82
N ASP A 40 13.88 5.50 -30.92
CA ASP A 40 14.90 6.50 -31.26
C ASP A 40 15.94 5.94 -32.25
N GLN A 41 16.36 4.67 -32.08
CA GLN A 41 17.28 3.99 -33.00
C GLN A 41 16.68 3.76 -34.39
N ASN A 42 15.37 3.50 -34.47
CA ASN A 42 14.67 3.22 -35.73
C ASN A 42 14.00 4.46 -36.35
N ARG A 43 14.13 5.65 -35.73
CA ARG A 43 13.45 6.88 -36.16
C ARG A 43 13.81 7.34 -37.57
N ALA A 44 15.06 7.12 -37.99
CA ALA A 44 15.58 7.52 -39.30
C ALA A 44 15.67 6.34 -40.30
N ALA A 45 15.31 5.13 -39.88
CA ALA A 45 15.29 3.96 -40.74
C ALA A 45 14.08 4.01 -41.69
N GLN A 46 14.23 3.42 -42.88
CA GLN A 46 13.06 3.18 -43.73
C GLN A 46 12.12 2.17 -43.06
N PRO A 47 10.81 2.17 -43.39
CA PRO A 47 9.86 1.24 -42.81
C PRO A 47 10.32 -0.20 -43.06
N ASP A 48 10.77 -0.86 -42.00
CA ASP A 48 11.16 -2.27 -42.00
C ASP A 48 10.05 -3.10 -41.32
N PRO A 49 9.39 -4.02 -42.03
CA PRO A 49 8.31 -4.84 -41.46
C PRO A 49 8.77 -5.70 -40.26
N ASP A 50 10.05 -6.06 -40.17
CA ASP A 50 10.57 -6.79 -39.01
C ASP A 50 10.67 -5.88 -37.78
N ALA A 51 11.07 -4.61 -37.96
CA ALA A 51 11.09 -3.61 -36.90
C ALA A 51 9.68 -3.30 -36.38
N GLU A 52 8.67 -3.22 -37.25
CA GLU A 52 7.26 -3.04 -36.86
C GLU A 52 6.74 -4.23 -36.05
N MET A 53 7.07 -5.45 -36.45
CA MET A 53 6.70 -6.67 -35.72
C MET A 53 7.35 -6.72 -34.33
N GLN A 54 8.62 -6.34 -34.21
CA GLN A 54 9.31 -6.25 -32.92
C GLN A 54 8.67 -5.20 -32.01
N LEU A 55 8.34 -4.02 -32.54
CA LEU A 55 7.65 -2.97 -31.80
C LEU A 55 6.29 -3.45 -31.28
N SER A 56 5.51 -4.14 -32.12
CA SER A 56 4.22 -4.73 -31.71
C SER A 56 4.37 -5.73 -30.56
N ARG A 57 5.41 -6.57 -30.58
CA ARG A 57 5.70 -7.50 -29.46
C ARG A 57 6.05 -6.75 -28.18
N GLN A 58 6.91 -5.73 -28.26
CA GLN A 58 7.28 -4.92 -27.10
C GLN A 58 6.07 -4.19 -26.50
N GLN A 59 5.18 -3.65 -27.34
CA GLN A 59 3.92 -3.04 -26.90
C GLN A 59 3.04 -4.01 -26.11
N LYS A 60 2.90 -5.26 -26.57
CA LYS A 60 2.12 -6.29 -25.86
C LYS A 60 2.70 -6.58 -24.47
N ILE A 61 4.02 -6.71 -24.36
CA ILE A 61 4.71 -6.92 -23.08
C ILE A 61 4.48 -5.72 -22.15
N LEU A 62 4.63 -4.50 -22.67
CA LEU A 62 4.37 -3.28 -21.90
C LEU A 62 2.93 -3.22 -21.38
N HIS A 63 1.95 -3.51 -22.22
CA HIS A 63 0.54 -3.52 -21.81
C HIS A 63 0.26 -4.56 -20.71
N ALA A 64 0.86 -5.75 -20.79
CA ALA A 64 0.76 -6.76 -19.75
C ALA A 64 1.36 -6.28 -18.43
N ASN A 65 2.56 -5.70 -18.46
CA ASN A 65 3.24 -5.15 -17.27
C ASN A 65 2.43 -4.00 -16.63
N LEU A 66 1.88 -3.10 -17.44
CA LEU A 66 1.02 -2.01 -16.96
C LEU A 66 -0.28 -2.53 -16.35
N ALA A 67 -0.88 -3.58 -16.94
CA ALA A 67 -2.08 -4.20 -16.37
C ALA A 67 -1.78 -4.83 -15.00
N LYS A 68 -0.67 -5.56 -14.87
CA LYS A 68 -0.17 -6.10 -13.59
C LYS A 68 0.00 -5.00 -12.54
N LEU A 69 0.69 -3.91 -12.91
CA LEU A 69 0.95 -2.79 -11.99
C LEU A 69 -0.34 -2.10 -11.53
N ARG A 70 -1.29 -1.86 -12.43
CA ARG A 70 -2.61 -1.32 -12.08
C ARG A 70 -3.39 -2.25 -11.15
N GLY A 71 -3.33 -3.57 -11.38
CA GLY A 71 -3.93 -4.57 -10.50
C GLY A 71 -3.34 -4.55 -9.10
N LEU A 72 -2.01 -4.49 -8.99
CA LEU A 72 -1.30 -4.40 -7.71
C LEU A 72 -1.62 -3.11 -6.96
N ASN A 73 -1.68 -1.97 -7.66
CA ASN A 73 -2.07 -0.70 -7.08
C ASN A 73 -3.50 -0.74 -6.52
N ARG A 74 -4.45 -1.25 -7.32
CA ARG A 74 -5.85 -1.39 -6.90
C ARG A 74 -5.99 -2.26 -5.66
N ARG A 75 -5.29 -3.41 -5.63
CA ARG A 75 -5.25 -4.30 -4.46
C ARG A 75 -4.72 -3.56 -3.23
N THR A 76 -3.59 -2.88 -3.36
CA THR A 76 -2.96 -2.12 -2.25
C THR A 76 -3.89 -1.06 -1.67
N VAL A 77 -4.62 -0.33 -2.52
CA VAL A 77 -5.60 0.68 -2.08
C VAL A 77 -6.76 0.04 -1.31
N LEU A 78 -7.26 -1.11 -1.78
CA LEU A 78 -8.33 -1.85 -1.09
C LEU A 78 -7.85 -2.40 0.25
N ASP A 79 -6.68 -3.03 0.29
CA ASP A 79 -6.09 -3.59 1.49
C ASP A 79 -5.87 -2.48 2.54
N THR A 80 -5.32 -1.33 2.11
CA THR A 80 -5.14 -0.15 2.98
C THR A 80 -6.45 0.35 3.56
N ARG A 81 -7.52 0.41 2.77
CA ARG A 81 -8.85 0.81 3.24
C ARG A 81 -9.38 -0.20 4.27
N ASN A 82 -9.22 -1.49 4.00
CA ASN A 82 -9.66 -2.55 4.90
C ASN A 82 -8.92 -2.49 6.25
N PHE A 83 -7.59 -2.38 6.23
CA PHE A 83 -6.80 -2.24 7.46
C PHE A 83 -7.20 -1.01 8.29
N LYS A 84 -7.46 0.13 7.64
CA LYS A 84 -7.96 1.33 8.33
C LYS A 84 -9.31 1.09 8.99
N GLN A 85 -10.22 0.40 8.30
CA GLN A 85 -11.52 0.06 8.84
C GLN A 85 -11.38 -0.88 10.05
N GLN A 86 -10.66 -1.99 9.92
CA GLN A 86 -10.45 -2.96 11.00
C GLN A 86 -9.83 -2.31 12.24
N THR A 87 -8.83 -1.44 12.04
CA THR A 87 -8.18 -0.73 13.15
C THR A 87 -9.15 0.24 13.84
N GLN A 88 -10.00 0.92 13.06
CA GLN A 88 -10.99 1.83 13.61
C GLN A 88 -12.11 1.09 14.36
N GLU A 89 -12.53 -0.07 13.87
CA GLU A 89 -13.49 -0.95 14.54
C GLU A 89 -12.94 -1.45 15.88
N ALA A 90 -11.70 -1.97 15.89
CA ALA A 90 -11.03 -2.40 17.12
C ALA A 90 -10.88 -1.25 18.12
N LYS A 91 -10.52 -0.05 17.65
CA LYS A 91 -10.47 1.14 18.51
C LYS A 91 -11.85 1.47 19.10
N SER A 92 -12.90 1.46 18.27
CA SER A 92 -14.26 1.74 18.74
C SER A 92 -14.74 0.72 19.78
N GLU A 93 -14.35 -0.54 19.64
CA GLU A 93 -14.66 -1.59 20.61
C GLU A 93 -13.94 -1.32 21.95
N ILE A 94 -12.65 -0.99 21.89
CA ILE A 94 -11.86 -0.60 23.08
C ILE A 94 -12.49 0.60 23.79
N ASP A 95 -12.86 1.64 23.03
CA ASP A 95 -13.48 2.84 23.59
C ASP A 95 -14.81 2.53 24.30
N SER A 96 -15.63 1.64 23.71
CA SER A 96 -16.89 1.16 24.30
C SER A 96 -16.66 0.39 25.60
N LEU A 97 -15.72 -0.56 25.61
CA LEU A 97 -15.36 -1.33 26.79
C LEU A 97 -14.79 -0.43 27.90
N HIS A 98 -13.98 0.57 27.52
CA HIS A 98 -13.43 1.52 28.47
C HIS A 98 -14.53 2.35 29.14
N LEU A 99 -15.52 2.81 28.37
CA LEU A 99 -16.67 3.51 28.92
C LEU A 99 -17.48 2.63 29.88
N HIS A 100 -17.73 1.37 29.52
CA HIS A 100 -18.43 0.44 30.41
C HIS A 100 -17.68 0.22 31.73
N LEU A 101 -16.35 0.05 31.65
CA LEU A 101 -15.50 -0.09 32.83
C LEU A 101 -15.57 1.16 33.73
N GLN A 102 -15.55 2.36 33.15
CA GLN A 102 -15.69 3.60 33.92
C GLN A 102 -17.04 3.68 34.66
N ASN A 103 -18.13 3.27 34.01
CA ASN A 103 -19.45 3.22 34.64
C ASN A 103 -19.45 2.29 35.85
N LEU A 104 -18.86 1.09 35.73
CA LEU A 104 -18.73 0.15 36.85
C LEU A 104 -17.93 0.73 38.02
N TYR A 105 -16.82 1.43 37.74
CA TYR A 105 -16.05 2.12 38.79
C TYR A 105 -16.85 3.22 39.48
N TYR A 106 -17.64 3.96 38.71
CA TYR A 106 -18.51 4.99 39.27
C TYR A 106 -19.57 4.37 40.20
N GLU A 107 -20.26 3.34 39.75
CA GLU A 107 -21.27 2.62 40.55
C GLU A 107 -20.66 2.02 41.82
N GLN A 108 -19.50 1.38 41.72
CA GLN A 108 -18.79 0.84 42.88
C GLN A 108 -18.51 1.95 43.91
N ARG A 109 -17.98 3.09 43.46
CA ARG A 109 -17.63 4.19 44.35
C ARG A 109 -18.86 4.83 44.98
N HIS A 110 -19.96 4.93 44.23
CA HIS A 110 -21.26 5.38 44.73
C HIS A 110 -21.76 4.45 45.86
N LEU A 111 -21.81 3.14 45.60
CA LEU A 111 -22.26 2.16 46.59
C LEU A 111 -21.42 2.16 47.86
N ILE A 112 -20.08 2.31 47.75
CA ILE A 112 -19.21 2.44 48.92
C ILE A 112 -19.56 3.69 49.73
N GLY A 113 -19.83 4.82 49.05
CA GLY A 113 -20.28 6.05 49.69
C GLY A 113 -21.59 5.89 50.44
N ASP A 114 -22.59 5.26 49.80
CA ASP A 114 -23.90 5.00 50.40
C ASP A 114 -23.79 4.09 51.64
N ILE A 115 -22.99 3.02 51.56
CA ILE A 115 -22.75 2.10 52.68
C ILE A 115 -22.11 2.85 53.86
N ALA A 116 -21.08 3.67 53.59
CA ALA A 116 -20.41 4.45 54.63
C ALA A 116 -21.37 5.45 55.30
N ALA A 117 -22.24 6.09 54.53
CA ALA A 117 -23.26 6.99 55.07
C ALA A 117 -24.27 6.26 55.96
N CYS A 118 -24.71 5.06 55.57
CA CYS A 118 -25.61 4.23 56.37
C CYS A 118 -24.95 3.69 57.65
N GLN A 119 -23.63 3.48 57.68
CA GLN A 119 -22.89 3.01 58.86
C GLN A 119 -22.56 4.12 59.87
N GLY A 120 -22.56 5.38 59.45
CA GLY A 120 -22.29 6.53 60.31
C GLY A 120 -23.52 7.08 61.06
N TYR A 121 -24.70 6.51 60.81
CA TYR A 121 -25.97 6.80 61.48
C TYR A 121 -26.22 5.83 62.63
#